data_AF-A0A661G2N0-F1
#
_entry.id   AF-A0A661G2N0-F1
#
_cell.length_a   1.000
_cell.length_b   1.000
_cell.length_c   1.000
_cell.angle_alpha   90.00
_cell.angle_beta   90.00
_cell.angle_gamma   90.00
#
_symmetry.space_group_name_H-M   'P 1'
#
loop_
_entity.id
_entity.type
_entity.pdbx_description
1 polymer ?
#
loop_
_entity_poly.entity_id
_entity_poly.type
_entity_poly.pdbx_seq_one_letter_code
_entity_poly.pdbx_strand_id
1 'polypeptide(L)' 'YCHAADQCATAEASRSAYQKALDTRGRGRITTEICTAPPFYFAEAYHQQYLAKNPGGYCGIGGTGVCYPSEA' A
#
# COMPACT_ATOMS: atom_id res chain seq x y z
N TYR A 1 -0.62 5.01 6.75
CA TYR A 1 -0.77 6.15 7.66
C TYR A 1 -1.94 7.02 7.22
N CYS A 2 -2.82 7.40 8.14
CA CYS A 2 -3.98 8.26 7.86
C CYS A 2 -3.79 9.65 8.48
N HIS A 3 -4.32 10.68 7.83
CA HIS A 3 -4.38 12.05 8.37
C HIS A 3 -5.79 12.46 8.82
N ALA A 4 -6.80 11.63 8.52
CA ALA A 4 -8.18 11.82 8.93
C ALA A 4 -8.86 10.46 9.19
N ALA A 5 -9.94 10.48 9.99
CA ALA A 5 -10.62 9.26 10.42
C ALA A 5 -11.31 8.51 9.27
N ASP A 6 -11.85 9.24 8.30
CA ASP A 6 -12.47 8.70 7.07
C ASP A 6 -11.47 7.94 6.19
N GLN A 7 -10.21 8.43 6.10
CA GLN A 7 -9.13 7.72 5.41
C GLN A 7 -8.82 6.39 6.08
N CYS A 8 -8.78 6.35 7.42
CA CYS A 8 -8.55 5.11 8.16
C CYS A 8 -9.70 4.12 7.97
N ALA A 9 -10.95 4.58 8.05
CA ALA A 9 -12.11 3.73 7.78
C ALA A 9 -12.06 3.15 6.35
N THR A 10 -11.73 3.98 5.35
CA THR A 10 -11.60 3.57 3.95
C THR A 10 -10.45 2.57 3.75
N ALA A 11 -9.31 2.78 4.40
CA ALA A 11 -8.17 1.87 4.36
C ALA A 11 -8.50 0.52 4.98
N GLU A 12 -9.21 0.49 6.11
CA GLU A 12 -9.63 -0.76 6.75
C GLU A 12 -10.66 -1.53 5.92
N ALA A 13 -11.63 -0.82 5.33
CA ALA A 13 -12.62 -1.40 4.44
C ALA A 13 -11.95 -2.04 3.21
N SER A 14 -11.04 -1.31 2.55
CA SER A 14 -10.32 -1.82 1.37
C SER A 14 -9.40 -2.99 1.70
N ARG A 15 -8.67 -2.96 2.84
CA ARG A 15 -7.90 -4.10 3.34
C ARG A 15 -8.78 -5.34 3.52
N SER A 16 -9.94 -5.17 4.16
CA SER A 16 -10.86 -6.27 4.43
C SER A 16 -11.47 -6.85 3.16
N ALA A 17 -11.83 -5.99 2.19
CA ALA A 17 -12.31 -6.42 0.88
C ALA A 17 -11.23 -7.18 0.11
N TYR A 18 -10.00 -6.65 0.08
CA TYR A 18 -8.91 -7.25 -0.66
C TYR A 18 -8.40 -8.56 -0.02
N GLN A 19 -8.42 -8.69 1.31
CA GLN A 19 -8.08 -9.94 1.99
C GLN A 19 -8.93 -11.10 1.47
N LYS A 20 -10.24 -10.89 1.29
CA LYS A 20 -11.13 -11.92 0.74
C LYS A 20 -10.67 -12.36 -0.66
N ALA A 21 -10.28 -11.42 -1.52
CA ALA A 21 -9.76 -11.74 -2.84
C ALA A 21 -8.43 -12.53 -2.76
N LEU A 22 -7.52 -12.14 -1.86
CA LEU A 22 -6.26 -12.86 -1.64
C LEU A 22 -6.46 -14.27 -1.10
N ASP A 23 -7.45 -14.47 -0.22
CA ASP A 23 -7.81 -15.78 0.33
C ASP A 23 -8.26 -16.73 -0.78
N THR A 24 -9.10 -16.27 -1.71
CA THR A 24 -9.52 -17.08 -2.87
C THR A 24 -8.37 -17.50 -3.79
N ARG A 25 -7.23 -16.81 -3.70
CA ARG A 25 -6.03 -17.06 -4.51
C ARG A 25 -4.89 -17.67 -3.69
N GLY A 26 -5.12 -18.03 -2.43
CA GLY A 26 -4.11 -18.65 -1.55
C GLY A 26 -2.90 -17.76 -1.27
N ARG A 27 -3.08 -16.43 -1.25
CA ARG A 27 -1.98 -15.45 -1.12
C ARG A 27 -1.64 -15.05 0.32
N GLY A 28 -2.18 -15.76 1.32
CA GLY A 28 -1.90 -15.51 2.73
C GLY A 28 -2.54 -14.22 3.27
N ARG A 29 -2.23 -13.91 4.54
CA ARG A 29 -2.77 -12.74 5.24
C ARG A 29 -2.02 -11.46 4.85
N ILE A 30 -2.77 -10.38 4.68
CA ILE A 30 -2.24 -9.02 4.50
C ILE A 30 -1.47 -8.62 5.75
N THR A 31 -0.27 -8.08 5.54
CA THR A 31 0.65 -7.59 6.60
C THR A 31 0.58 -6.08 6.80
N THR A 32 -0.27 -5.37 6.06
CA THR A 32 -0.41 -3.91 6.13
C THR A 32 -0.93 -3.45 7.49
N GLU A 33 -0.15 -2.59 8.15
CA GLU A 33 -0.56 -1.81 9.32
C GLU A 33 -1.30 -0.54 8.89
N ILE A 34 -2.39 -0.21 9.60
CA ILE A 34 -3.18 1.01 9.40
C ILE A 34 -3.21 1.74 10.74
N CYS A 35 -2.66 2.97 10.74
CA CYS A 35 -2.57 3.81 11.93
C CYS A 35 -2.52 5.30 11.55
N THR A 36 -2.75 6.17 12.53
CA THR A 36 -2.61 7.63 12.36
C THR A 36 -1.18 8.00 12.01
N ALA A 37 -1.00 8.99 11.13
CA ALA A 37 0.32 9.42 10.71
C ALA A 37 1.15 9.94 11.89
N PRO A 38 2.32 9.34 12.18
CA PRO A 38 3.28 9.90 13.12
C PRO A 38 3.98 11.11 12.49
N PRO A 39 4.83 11.84 13.25
CA PRO A 39 5.74 12.81 12.67
C PRO A 39 6.53 12.20 11.51
N PHE A 40 6.60 12.92 10.40
CA PHE A 40 7.35 12.52 9.21
C PHE A 40 8.73 13.16 9.23
N TYR A 41 9.77 12.35 8.98
CA TYR A 41 11.15 12.81 8.84
C TYR A 41 11.61 12.58 7.40
N PHE A 42 12.11 13.62 6.75
CA PHE A 42 12.66 13.49 5.41
C PHE A 42 13.90 12.61 5.42
N ALA A 43 13.95 11.64 4.51
CA ALA A 43 15.20 11.00 4.12
C ALA A 43 16.10 11.98 3.35
N GLU A 44 17.37 11.63 3.19
CA GLU A 44 18.40 12.42 2.51
C GLU A 44 17.97 12.88 1.11
N ALA A 45 18.49 14.02 0.66
CA ALA A 45 18.10 14.64 -0.61
C ALA A 45 18.29 13.74 -1.86
N TYR A 46 19.23 12.79 -1.80
CA TYR A 46 19.43 11.84 -2.90
C TYR A 46 18.30 10.82 -3.02
N HIS A 47 17.63 10.46 -1.92
CA HIS A 47 16.46 9.57 -1.92
C HIS A 47 15.23 10.25 -2.54
N GLN A 48 15.14 11.57 -2.39
CA GLN A 48 14.01 12.34 -2.87
C GLN A 48 13.93 12.25 -4.41
N GLN A 49 12.80 11.75 -4.91
CA GLN A 49 12.52 11.57 -6.35
C GLN A 49 13.58 10.71 -7.06
N TYR A 50 14.20 9.75 -6.36
CA TYR A 50 15.29 8.92 -6.92
C TYR A 50 14.94 8.25 -8.26
N LEU A 51 13.78 7.62 -8.38
CA LEU A 51 13.37 6.93 -9.61
C LEU A 51 13.06 7.88 -10.78
N ALA A 52 12.66 9.13 -10.50
CA ALA A 52 12.52 10.14 -11.54
C ALA A 52 13.89 10.65 -12.03
N LYS A 53 14.85 10.77 -11.11
CA LYS A 53 16.25 11.13 -11.42
C LYS A 53 16.99 10.00 -12.16
N ASN A 54 16.59 8.75 -11.92
CA ASN A 54 17.21 7.54 -12.49
C ASN A 54 16.14 6.68 -13.19
N PRO A 55 15.74 6.98 -14.43
CA PRO A 55 14.67 6.26 -15.13
C PRO A 55 14.94 4.75 -15.35
N GLY A 56 16.21 4.33 -15.32
CA GLY A 56 16.62 2.91 -15.32
C GLY A 56 16.83 2.31 -13.93
N GLY A 57 16.50 3.05 -12.86
CA GLY A 57 16.65 2.62 -11.47
C GLY A 57 15.68 1.48 -11.15
N TYR A 58 16.19 0.45 -10.47
CA TYR A 58 15.40 -0.73 -10.13
C TYR A 58 14.74 -0.61 -8.76
N CYS A 59 13.44 -0.89 -8.68
CA CYS A 59 12.67 -0.91 -7.44
C CYS A 59 12.23 -2.31 -7.00
N GLY A 60 12.13 -3.26 -7.94
CA GLY A 60 11.84 -4.68 -7.63
C GLY A 60 10.44 -4.99 -7.12
N ILE A 61 9.43 -4.20 -7.50
CA ILE A 61 8.03 -4.45 -7.12
C ILE A 61 7.42 -5.51 -8.04
N GLY A 62 6.86 -6.59 -7.46
CA GLY A 62 6.26 -7.72 -8.20
C GLY A 62 4.73 -7.82 -8.15
N GLY A 63 4.05 -7.04 -7.30
CA GLY A 63 2.60 -7.12 -7.12
C GLY A 63 2.09 -8.49 -6.62
N THR A 64 0.78 -8.61 -6.42
CA THR A 64 0.12 -9.86 -5.98
C THR A 64 -0.45 -10.67 -7.15
N GLY A 65 -0.70 -10.02 -8.29
CA GLY A 65 -1.43 -10.57 -9.44
C GLY A 65 -2.92 -10.82 -9.19
N VAL A 66 -3.49 -10.28 -8.09
CA VAL A 66 -4.90 -10.46 -7.73
C VAL A 66 -5.66 -9.15 -7.95
N CYS A 67 -6.72 -9.17 -8.76
CA CYS A 67 -7.57 -8.00 -8.99
C CYS A 67 -8.28 -7.59 -7.70
N TYR A 68 -8.44 -6.28 -7.51
CA TYR A 68 -9.33 -5.77 -6.46
C TYR A 68 -10.78 -6.17 -6.80
N PRO A 69 -11.59 -6.62 -5.83
CA PRO A 69 -12.98 -6.95 -6.10
C PRO A 69 -13.74 -5.69 -6.53
N SER A 70 -14.31 -5.69 -7.73
CA SER A 70 -15.28 -4.68 -8.12
C SER A 70 -16.57 -4.90 -7.32
N GLU A 71 -17.31 -3.83 -7.04
CA GLU A 71 -18.70 -4.00 -6.63
C GLU A 71 -19.45 -4.75 -7.73
N ALA A 72 -20.29 -5.72 -7.33
CA ALA A 72 -21.15 -6.49 -8.23
C ALA A 72 -22.44 -5.71 -8.52
#